data_AF-A0A3B9D041-F1
#
_entry.id   AF-A0A3B9D041-F1
#
_cell.length_a   1.000
_cell.length_b   1.000
_cell.length_c   1.000
_cell.angle_alpha   90.00
_cell.angle_beta   90.00
_cell.angle_gamma   90.00
#
_symmetry.space_group_name_H-M   'P 1'
#
loop_
_entity.id
_entity.type
_entity.pdbx_description
1 polymer ?
#
loop_
_entity_poly.entity_id
_entity_poly.type
_entity_poly.pdbx_seq_one_letter_code
_entity_poly.pdbx_strand_id
1 'polypeptide(L)'
;MLATTTWQMRQAMGQRFKLSISDADPDSNRQLNQSEERLFFNEHPDQLAWIPKTEKEGELYQPVQFGDETIWYPRPFAFVVQPLSDHPQIEKRDEISRAICLYDNAGEHFLPGGESSISPATQHLTISRGLLFLFDPTQHARFREACKANSDDPQITGTGRSHRQDQILHEAANRIRTHSGLAQQQKYGKPLVIVITKMDSWAPTLWPEWSQLEDPIRDSKQGLAGLNTELIEDVSRQMRVILAKHAPEFVNAAEGFADKVTYIPGSALGRPPEEDPDTGMLGVRPQEVKPIWAEVPLLYLLNQTSTGLIPSVRRSQS
;
A
#
# COMPACT_ATOMS: atom_id res chain seq x y z
N MET A 1 2.27 1.50 6.77
CA MET A 1 1.33 1.62 5.64
C MET A 1 0.18 0.64 5.78
N LEU A 2 0.44 -0.68 5.77
CA LEU A 2 -0.61 -1.70 5.78
C LEU A 2 -1.60 -1.56 6.96
N ALA A 3 -1.13 -1.42 8.20
CA ALA A 3 -1.98 -1.21 9.39
C ALA A 3 -2.93 -0.02 9.25
N THR A 4 -2.43 1.12 8.77
CA THR A 4 -3.27 2.28 8.50
C THR A 4 -4.28 1.99 7.38
N THR A 5 -3.85 1.35 6.29
CA THR A 5 -4.72 0.99 5.17
C THR A 5 -5.87 0.11 5.65
N THR A 6 -5.60 -0.95 6.41
CA THR A 6 -6.62 -1.87 6.91
C THR A 6 -7.55 -1.20 7.92
N TRP A 7 -7.01 -0.37 8.81
CA TRP A 7 -7.79 0.46 9.72
C TRP A 7 -8.76 1.39 8.97
N GLN A 8 -8.25 2.19 8.03
CA GLN A 8 -9.05 3.12 7.22
C GLN A 8 -10.08 2.38 6.36
N MET A 9 -9.72 1.20 5.83
CA MET A 9 -10.66 0.33 5.11
C MET A 9 -11.84 -0.08 6.00
N ARG A 10 -11.62 -0.45 7.28
CA ARG A 10 -12.73 -0.80 8.19
C ARG A 10 -13.71 0.33 8.37
N GLN A 11 -13.21 1.56 8.49
CA GLN A 11 -14.04 2.75 8.63
C GLN A 11 -14.78 3.07 7.33
N ALA A 12 -14.05 3.19 6.21
CA ALA A 12 -14.59 3.57 4.91
C ALA A 12 -15.61 2.54 4.39
N MET A 13 -15.30 1.24 4.47
CA MET A 13 -16.19 0.17 4.02
C MET A 13 -17.52 0.18 4.78
N GLY A 14 -17.48 0.28 6.11
CA GLY A 14 -18.68 0.29 6.94
C GLY A 14 -19.52 1.54 6.72
N GLN A 15 -18.90 2.71 6.84
CA GLN A 15 -19.63 3.99 6.87
C GLN A 15 -20.11 4.43 5.48
N ARG A 16 -19.39 4.06 4.41
CA ARG A 16 -19.61 4.64 3.07
C ARG A 16 -20.05 3.62 2.04
N PHE A 17 -19.48 2.41 2.08
CA PHE A 17 -19.83 1.34 1.14
C PHE A 17 -20.85 0.34 1.71
N LYS A 18 -21.28 0.50 2.97
CA LYS A 18 -22.19 -0.44 3.63
C LYS A 18 -21.69 -1.90 3.57
N LEU A 19 -20.39 -2.07 3.73
CA LEU A 19 -19.70 -3.37 3.76
C LEU A 19 -19.04 -3.56 5.13
N SER A 20 -19.15 -4.76 5.70
CA SER A 20 -18.31 -5.16 6.81
C SER A 20 -17.00 -5.73 6.28
N ILE A 21 -15.92 -5.49 7.00
CA ILE A 21 -14.63 -6.18 6.84
C ILE A 21 -14.24 -6.80 8.17
N SER A 22 -14.24 -8.12 8.25
CA SER A 22 -13.91 -8.88 9.45
C SER A 22 -12.59 -9.62 9.29
N ASP A 23 -11.89 -9.78 10.40
CA ASP A 23 -10.72 -10.65 10.48
C ASP A 23 -11.15 -12.10 10.18
N ALA A 24 -10.49 -12.75 9.22
CA ALA A 24 -10.76 -14.13 8.84
C ALA A 24 -9.78 -15.13 9.48
N ASP A 25 -8.63 -14.62 9.95
CA ASP A 25 -7.55 -15.40 10.56
C ASP A 25 -6.80 -14.52 11.57
N PRO A 26 -7.29 -14.47 12.83
CA PRO A 26 -6.69 -13.62 13.86
C PRO A 26 -5.23 -13.96 14.19
N ASP A 27 -4.82 -15.21 13.99
CA ASP A 27 -3.45 -15.64 14.25
C ASP A 27 -2.50 -15.13 13.16
N SER A 28 -2.88 -15.24 11.89
CA SER A 28 -2.10 -14.67 10.78
C SER A 28 -2.12 -13.14 10.79
N ASN A 29 -3.21 -12.52 11.30
CA ASN A 29 -3.34 -11.06 11.39
C ASN A 29 -2.73 -10.44 12.64
N ARG A 30 -2.14 -11.23 13.55
CA ARG A 30 -1.66 -10.75 14.86
C ARG A 30 -0.71 -9.55 14.78
N GLN A 31 0.31 -9.60 13.94
CA GLN A 31 1.29 -8.51 13.81
C GLN A 31 0.65 -7.21 13.29
N LEU A 32 -0.33 -7.35 12.39
CA LEU A 32 -1.11 -6.23 11.88
C LEU A 32 -1.99 -5.64 12.99
N ASN A 33 -2.70 -6.48 13.73
CA ASN A 33 -3.55 -6.07 14.85
C ASN A 33 -2.73 -5.33 15.93
N GLN A 34 -1.54 -5.83 16.28
CA GLN A 34 -0.62 -5.13 17.20
C GLN A 34 -0.16 -3.77 16.66
N SER A 35 0.05 -3.65 15.35
CA SER A 35 0.40 -2.37 14.72
C SER A 35 -0.77 -1.39 14.73
N GLU A 36 -2.00 -1.87 14.51
CA GLU A 36 -3.22 -1.07 14.67
C GLU A 36 -3.42 -0.63 16.11
N GLU A 37 -3.22 -1.50 17.09
CA GLU A 37 -3.29 -1.18 18.52
C GLU A 37 -2.32 -0.06 18.90
N ARG A 38 -1.06 -0.15 18.46
CA ARG A 38 -0.04 0.88 18.71
C ARG A 38 -0.37 2.25 18.11
N LEU A 39 -1.09 2.29 16.98
CA LEU A 39 -1.40 3.54 16.26
C LEU A 39 -2.76 4.13 16.60
N PHE A 40 -3.77 3.30 16.87
CA PHE A 40 -5.17 3.73 16.94
C PHE A 40 -5.85 3.39 18.28
N PHE A 41 -5.26 2.50 19.08
CA PHE A 41 -5.75 2.14 20.43
C PHE A 41 -4.67 2.30 21.50
N ASN A 42 -3.72 3.21 21.28
CA ASN A 42 -2.63 3.43 22.22
C ASN A 42 -3.13 4.09 23.51
N GLU A 43 -2.85 3.51 24.67
CA GLU A 43 -3.23 4.06 25.98
C GLU A 43 -2.50 5.38 26.31
N HIS A 44 -1.38 5.65 25.64
CA HIS A 44 -0.58 6.87 25.76
C HIS A 44 -0.47 7.57 24.41
N PRO A 45 -1.60 8.10 23.87
CA PRO A 45 -1.65 8.56 22.50
C PRO A 45 -0.90 9.89 22.27
N ASP A 46 -0.46 10.55 23.35
CA ASP A 46 0.40 11.72 23.38
C ASP A 46 1.89 11.38 23.38
N GLN A 47 2.29 10.13 23.66
CA GLN A 47 3.68 9.68 23.65
C GLN A 47 4.11 9.15 22.28
N LEU A 48 5.42 9.12 22.02
CA LEU A 48 5.95 8.56 20.78
C LEU A 48 5.74 7.05 20.74
N ALA A 49 5.02 6.59 19.72
CA ALA A 49 4.86 5.19 19.37
C ALA A 49 5.72 4.84 18.16
N TRP A 50 6.28 3.63 18.16
CA TRP A 50 7.14 3.11 17.10
C TRP A 50 6.48 1.88 16.47
N ILE A 51 6.54 1.83 15.13
CA ILE A 51 6.05 0.71 14.34
C ILE A 51 7.25 -0.09 13.82
N PRO A 52 7.35 -1.38 14.15
CA PRO A 52 8.44 -2.23 13.67
C PRO A 52 8.46 -2.29 12.15
N LYS A 53 9.66 -2.44 11.57
CA LYS A 53 9.79 -2.72 10.14
C LYS A 53 9.39 -4.18 9.86
N THR A 54 8.90 -4.41 8.65
CA THR A 54 8.69 -5.76 8.11
C THR A 54 10.06 -6.45 7.97
N GLU A 55 10.22 -7.63 8.59
CA GLU A 55 11.46 -8.42 8.55
C GLU A 55 11.39 -9.55 7.50
N LYS A 56 12.55 -10.12 7.16
CA LYS A 56 12.67 -11.20 6.15
C LYS A 56 12.25 -12.58 6.64
N GLU A 57 12.30 -12.79 7.94
CA GLU A 57 12.00 -14.03 8.63
C GLU A 57 11.22 -13.65 9.89
N GLY A 58 10.43 -14.58 10.44
CA GLY A 58 9.61 -14.30 11.62
C GLY A 58 8.11 -14.47 11.37
N GLU A 59 7.29 -13.70 12.07
CA GLU A 59 5.83 -13.96 12.19
C GLU A 59 5.06 -13.93 10.87
N LEU A 60 5.59 -13.27 9.83
CA LEU A 60 5.00 -13.23 8.48
C LEU A 60 5.30 -14.48 7.64
N TYR A 61 6.10 -15.41 8.14
CA TYR A 61 6.49 -16.61 7.44
C TYR A 61 6.22 -17.85 8.29
N GLN A 62 5.77 -18.92 7.63
CA GLN A 62 5.56 -20.22 8.26
C GLN A 62 6.62 -21.21 7.76
N PRO A 63 7.42 -21.79 8.65
CA PRO A 63 8.32 -22.87 8.29
C PRO A 63 7.52 -24.15 8.09
N VAL A 64 7.75 -24.82 6.97
CA VAL A 64 7.15 -26.12 6.61
C VAL A 64 8.30 -27.07 6.30
N GLN A 65 8.32 -28.22 6.97
CA GLN A 65 9.29 -29.27 6.69
C GLN A 65 8.87 -30.02 5.41
N PHE A 66 9.76 -30.06 4.44
CA PHE A 66 9.59 -30.83 3.21
C PHE A 66 10.80 -31.75 3.00
N GLY A 67 10.67 -33.00 3.45
CA GLY A 67 11.80 -33.91 3.56
C GLY A 67 12.78 -33.42 4.63
N ASP A 68 14.05 -33.26 4.26
CA ASP A 68 15.12 -32.77 5.14
C ASP A 68 15.30 -31.24 5.08
N GLU A 69 14.50 -30.53 4.27
CA GLU A 69 14.58 -29.08 4.10
C GLU A 69 13.44 -28.33 4.80
N THR A 70 13.74 -27.17 5.39
CA THR A 70 12.75 -26.25 5.95
C THR A 70 12.44 -25.13 4.97
N ILE A 71 11.23 -25.12 4.44
CA ILE A 71 10.75 -24.14 3.48
C ILE A 71 9.90 -23.07 4.18
N TRP A 72 10.19 -21.80 3.94
CA TRP A 72 9.44 -20.69 4.53
C TRP A 72 8.38 -20.15 3.57
N TYR A 73 7.10 -20.32 3.93
CA TYR A 73 5.96 -19.83 3.15
C TYR A 73 5.43 -18.51 3.72
N PRO A 74 5.07 -17.53 2.87
CA PRO A 74 4.51 -16.27 3.35
C PRO A 74 3.10 -16.49 3.90
N ARG A 75 2.81 -15.91 5.06
CA ARG A 75 1.47 -15.91 5.65
C ARG A 75 0.65 -14.74 5.11
N PRO A 76 -0.57 -14.99 4.60
CA PRO A 76 -1.45 -13.90 4.19
C PRO A 76 -2.11 -13.24 5.40
N PHE A 77 -2.32 -11.93 5.30
CA PHE A 77 -3.36 -11.27 6.07
C PHE A 77 -4.71 -11.54 5.42
N ALA A 78 -5.61 -12.20 6.14
CA ALA A 78 -6.89 -12.68 5.59
C ALA A 78 -8.09 -11.94 6.19
N PHE A 79 -8.96 -11.45 5.32
CA PHE A 79 -10.18 -10.74 5.69
C PHE A 79 -11.37 -11.27 4.92
N VAL A 80 -12.56 -11.19 5.51
CA VAL A 80 -13.82 -11.40 4.80
C VAL A 80 -14.53 -10.06 4.66
N VAL A 81 -14.96 -9.73 3.45
CA VAL A 81 -15.80 -8.56 3.17
C VAL A 81 -17.19 -9.01 2.77
N GLN A 82 -18.22 -8.45 3.42
CA GLN A 82 -19.62 -8.81 3.18
C GLN A 82 -20.53 -7.58 3.21
N PRO A 83 -21.64 -7.57 2.45
CA PRO A 83 -22.69 -6.56 2.61
C PRO A 83 -23.24 -6.49 4.04
N LEU A 84 -23.41 -5.27 4.56
CA LEU A 84 -24.19 -5.00 5.76
C LEU A 84 -25.69 -5.16 5.49
N SER A 85 -26.50 -5.30 6.55
CA SER A 85 -27.94 -5.53 6.44
C SER A 85 -28.70 -4.42 5.70
N ASP A 86 -28.18 -3.19 5.70
CA ASP A 86 -28.76 -2.03 5.02
C ASP A 86 -28.14 -1.76 3.64
N HIS A 87 -27.32 -2.67 3.13
CA HIS A 87 -26.72 -2.59 1.79
C HIS A 87 -27.81 -2.74 0.70
N PRO A 88 -27.85 -1.89 -0.35
CA PRO A 88 -28.91 -1.92 -1.37
C PRO A 88 -29.03 -3.24 -2.15
N GLN A 89 -27.97 -4.06 -2.12
CA GLN A 89 -27.90 -5.36 -2.80
C GLN A 89 -27.74 -6.52 -1.81
N ILE A 90 -28.30 -6.41 -0.59
CA ILE A 90 -28.20 -7.45 0.44
C ILE A 90 -28.68 -8.83 -0.05
N GLU A 91 -29.69 -8.88 -0.93
CA GLU A 91 -30.18 -10.12 -1.55
C GLU A 91 -29.10 -10.84 -2.39
N LYS A 92 -28.03 -10.13 -2.78
CA LYS A 92 -26.89 -10.67 -3.52
C LYS A 92 -25.66 -10.89 -2.63
N ARG A 93 -25.86 -11.07 -1.32
CA ARG A 93 -24.77 -11.21 -0.34
C ARG A 93 -23.71 -12.23 -0.78
N ASP A 94 -24.13 -13.42 -1.21
CA ASP A 94 -23.21 -14.50 -1.58
C ASP A 94 -22.43 -14.17 -2.85
N GLU A 95 -23.03 -13.43 -3.78
CA GLU A 95 -22.37 -12.97 -5.01
C GLU A 95 -21.39 -11.82 -4.77
N ILE A 96 -21.60 -10.98 -3.75
CA ILE A 96 -20.76 -9.80 -3.45
C ILE A 96 -19.66 -10.16 -2.44
N SER A 97 -19.91 -11.09 -1.52
CA SER A 97 -18.97 -11.43 -0.45
C SER A 97 -17.64 -11.95 -1.01
N ARG A 98 -16.52 -11.50 -0.43
CA ARG A 98 -15.17 -11.89 -0.88
C ARG A 98 -14.25 -12.17 0.31
N ALA A 99 -13.33 -13.11 0.12
CA ALA A 99 -12.12 -13.16 0.91
C ALA A 99 -11.06 -12.25 0.27
N ILE A 100 -10.42 -11.41 1.08
CA ILE A 100 -9.27 -10.60 0.69
C ILE A 100 -8.04 -11.17 1.40
N CYS A 101 -7.04 -11.57 0.62
CA CYS A 101 -5.75 -12.01 1.13
C CYS A 101 -4.68 -10.99 0.70
N LEU A 102 -4.00 -10.39 1.67
CA LEU A 102 -2.89 -9.47 1.44
C LEU A 102 -1.59 -10.14 1.87
N TYR A 103 -0.55 -10.03 1.06
CA TYR A 103 0.79 -10.51 1.41
C TYR A 103 1.70 -9.30 1.51
N ASP A 104 2.32 -9.10 2.68
CA ASP A 104 3.34 -8.06 2.87
C ASP A 104 4.72 -8.67 2.68
N ASN A 105 5.51 -8.10 1.79
CA ASN A 105 6.87 -8.54 1.51
C ASN A 105 7.82 -7.38 1.74
N ALA A 106 8.81 -7.55 2.62
CA ALA A 106 9.89 -6.58 2.77
C ALA A 106 10.66 -6.41 1.44
N GLY A 107 10.99 -5.17 1.07
CA GLY A 107 11.72 -4.89 -0.18
C GLY A 107 13.07 -5.59 -0.25
N GLU A 108 13.69 -5.87 0.90
CA GLU A 108 14.96 -6.57 0.97
C GLU A 108 14.90 -8.04 0.54
N HIS A 109 13.71 -8.66 0.45
CA HIS A 109 13.54 -9.99 -0.16
C HIS A 109 13.91 -10.00 -1.64
N PHE A 110 13.84 -8.84 -2.29
CA PHE A 110 14.09 -8.65 -3.71
C PHE A 110 15.46 -8.00 -3.98
N LEU A 111 16.43 -8.21 -3.09
CA LEU A 111 17.83 -7.88 -3.35
C LEU A 111 18.57 -9.10 -3.92
N PRO A 112 19.54 -8.91 -4.84
CA PRO A 112 20.34 -10.01 -5.40
C PRO A 112 21.00 -10.86 -4.31
N GLY A 113 20.90 -12.19 -4.43
CA GLY A 113 21.41 -13.14 -3.42
C GLY A 113 20.45 -13.39 -2.24
N GLY A 114 19.25 -12.78 -2.23
CA GLY A 114 18.18 -13.10 -1.29
C GLY A 114 17.37 -14.36 -1.64
N GLU A 115 17.64 -14.97 -2.79
CA GLU A 115 17.12 -16.30 -3.13
C GLU A 115 18.03 -17.38 -2.53
N SER A 116 17.49 -18.15 -1.60
CA SER A 116 17.88 -19.55 -1.47
C SER A 116 16.89 -20.37 -2.30
N SER A 117 17.30 -21.53 -2.80
CA SER A 117 16.43 -22.54 -3.44
C SER A 117 15.24 -22.99 -2.56
N ILE A 118 15.16 -22.50 -1.33
CA ILE A 118 14.33 -22.94 -0.21
C ILE A 118 13.27 -21.88 0.15
N SER A 119 13.14 -20.77 -0.63
CA SER A 119 12.18 -19.70 -0.35
C SER A 119 11.20 -19.48 -1.51
N PRO A 120 10.02 -20.12 -1.50
CA PRO A 120 8.91 -19.85 -2.42
C PRO A 120 8.22 -18.51 -2.12
N ALA A 121 8.88 -17.61 -1.39
CA ALA A 121 8.33 -16.37 -0.82
C ALA A 121 7.74 -15.40 -1.83
N THR A 122 7.91 -15.61 -3.14
CA THR A 122 7.35 -14.76 -4.20
C THR A 122 6.37 -15.47 -5.14
N GLN A 123 6.07 -16.76 -4.91
CA GLN A 123 5.17 -17.52 -5.78
C GLN A 123 3.74 -16.95 -5.76
N HIS A 124 3.29 -16.43 -4.62
CA HIS A 124 1.97 -15.79 -4.46
C HIS A 124 1.80 -14.58 -5.40
N LEU A 125 2.89 -13.91 -5.79
CA LEU A 125 2.84 -12.78 -6.73
C LEU A 125 2.27 -13.19 -8.09
N THR A 126 2.53 -14.42 -8.55
CA THR A 126 2.04 -14.92 -9.85
C THR A 126 0.52 -15.10 -9.88
N ILE A 127 -0.06 -15.55 -8.77
CA ILE A 127 -1.49 -15.80 -8.63
C ILE A 127 -2.28 -14.59 -8.11
N SER A 128 -1.59 -13.55 -7.62
CA SER A 128 -2.19 -12.30 -7.14
C SER A 128 -3.15 -11.67 -8.16
N ARG A 129 -4.23 -11.00 -7.72
CA ARG A 129 -5.14 -10.29 -8.63
C ARG A 129 -4.62 -8.93 -9.09
N GLY A 130 -3.67 -8.38 -8.36
CA GLY A 130 -2.94 -7.16 -8.67
C GLY A 130 -1.85 -6.94 -7.64
N LEU A 131 -1.00 -5.94 -7.88
CA LEU A 131 0.18 -5.66 -7.07
C LEU A 131 0.11 -4.23 -6.54
N LEU A 132 0.51 -4.07 -5.28
CA LEU A 132 0.81 -2.78 -4.67
C LEU A 132 2.32 -2.71 -4.46
N PHE A 133 2.98 -1.70 -5.02
CA PHE A 133 4.40 -1.44 -4.76
C PHE A 133 4.53 -0.13 -3.99
N LEU A 134 5.17 -0.15 -2.83
CA LEU A 134 5.39 1.05 -2.02
C LEU A 134 6.67 1.76 -2.48
N PHE A 135 6.51 2.89 -3.16
CA PHE A 135 7.62 3.80 -3.45
C PHE A 135 7.74 4.82 -2.31
N ASP A 136 8.94 4.96 -1.74
CA ASP A 136 9.24 5.90 -0.67
C ASP A 136 10.15 7.02 -1.20
N PRO A 137 9.60 8.22 -1.50
CA PRO A 137 10.39 9.37 -1.92
C PRO A 137 11.44 9.82 -0.90
N THR A 138 11.21 9.63 0.40
CA THR A 138 12.19 10.01 1.43
C THR A 138 13.40 9.08 1.43
N GLN A 139 13.36 7.95 0.72
CA GLN A 139 14.50 7.07 0.50
C GLN A 139 15.15 7.25 -0.88
N HIS A 140 14.68 8.21 -1.68
CA HIS A 140 15.20 8.46 -3.03
C HIS A 140 16.04 9.74 -3.07
N ALA A 141 17.30 9.64 -3.51
CA ALA A 141 18.28 10.72 -3.41
C ALA A 141 17.80 12.03 -4.06
N ARG A 142 17.29 11.96 -5.30
CA ARG A 142 16.79 13.11 -6.04
C ARG A 142 15.49 13.72 -5.51
N PHE A 143 14.68 12.93 -4.81
CA PHE A 143 13.48 13.45 -4.16
C PHE A 143 13.86 14.21 -2.89
N ARG A 144 14.70 13.59 -2.05
CA ARG A 144 15.23 14.27 -0.86
C ARG A 144 15.90 15.58 -1.20
N GLU A 145 16.80 15.59 -2.19
CA GLU A 145 17.51 16.81 -2.59
C GLU A 145 16.53 17.91 -3.03
N ALA A 146 15.48 17.54 -3.77
CA ALA A 146 14.47 18.51 -4.22
C ALA A 146 13.58 19.05 -3.09
N CYS A 147 13.41 18.32 -1.99
CA CYS A 147 12.61 18.74 -0.83
C CYS A 147 13.44 19.39 0.29
N LYS A 148 14.76 19.17 0.31
CA LYS A 148 15.65 19.47 1.45
C LYS A 148 15.60 20.93 1.92
N ALA A 149 15.46 21.88 1.00
CA ALA A 149 15.47 23.31 1.32
C ALA A 149 14.22 23.79 2.07
N ASN A 150 13.10 23.05 1.97
CA ASN A 150 11.80 23.46 2.49
C ASN A 150 11.17 22.41 3.44
N SER A 151 11.99 21.56 4.05
CA SER A 151 11.51 20.45 4.86
C SER A 151 12.27 20.38 6.18
N ASP A 152 11.52 20.24 7.27
CA ASP A 152 12.04 19.93 8.61
C ASP A 152 11.91 18.43 8.94
N ASP A 153 11.45 17.62 7.98
CA ASP A 153 11.26 16.18 8.17
C ASP A 153 12.64 15.51 8.37
N PRO A 154 12.89 14.82 9.50
CA PRO A 154 14.17 14.15 9.76
C PRO A 154 14.50 13.07 8.72
N GLN A 155 13.50 12.52 8.03
CA GLN A 155 13.69 11.55 6.95
C GLN A 155 14.20 12.18 5.65
N ILE A 156 13.95 13.49 5.45
CA ILE A 156 14.43 14.24 4.28
C ILE A 156 15.77 14.93 4.58
N THR A 157 15.88 15.57 5.74
CA THR A 157 17.06 16.37 6.13
C THR A 157 18.22 15.50 6.59
N GLY A 158 17.93 14.32 7.16
CA GLY A 158 18.93 13.39 7.68
C GLY A 158 19.80 12.72 6.61
N THR A 159 20.88 12.07 7.07
CA THR A 159 21.86 11.35 6.23
C THR A 159 21.40 9.96 5.76
N GLY A 160 20.08 9.74 5.70
CA GLY A 160 19.48 8.44 5.42
C GLY A 160 20.06 7.75 4.18
N ARG A 161 20.08 6.41 4.18
CA ARG A 161 20.53 5.65 3.02
C ARG A 161 19.53 5.80 1.88
N SER A 162 20.03 6.11 0.69
CA SER A 162 19.22 6.03 -0.51
C SER A 162 19.17 4.59 -1.01
N HIS A 163 17.97 4.13 -1.35
CA HIS A 163 17.73 2.78 -1.86
C HIS A 163 17.34 2.82 -3.33
N ARG A 164 17.89 1.87 -4.11
CA ARG A 164 17.55 1.66 -5.52
C ARG A 164 16.23 0.88 -5.62
N GLN A 165 15.13 1.58 -5.42
CA GLN A 165 13.78 1.00 -5.44
C GLN A 165 13.39 0.48 -6.84
N ASP A 166 13.97 1.04 -7.90
CA ASP A 166 13.87 0.54 -9.27
C ASP A 166 14.44 -0.88 -9.42
N GLN A 167 15.55 -1.18 -8.73
CA GLN A 167 16.16 -2.52 -8.75
C GLN A 167 15.28 -3.54 -8.03
N ILE A 168 14.67 -3.17 -6.89
CA ILE A 168 13.71 -4.00 -6.17
C ILE A 168 12.53 -4.36 -7.08
N LEU A 169 12.00 -3.39 -7.83
CA LEU A 169 10.90 -3.62 -8.77
C LEU A 169 11.32 -4.51 -9.95
N HIS A 170 12.52 -4.30 -10.51
CA HIS A 170 13.06 -5.16 -11.56
C HIS A 170 13.23 -6.61 -11.10
N GLU A 171 13.70 -6.81 -9.88
CA GLU A 171 13.86 -8.15 -9.32
C GLU A 171 12.50 -8.82 -9.09
N ALA A 172 11.52 -8.12 -8.52
CA ALA A 172 10.16 -8.62 -8.39
C ALA A 172 9.55 -8.98 -9.75
N ALA A 173 9.77 -8.14 -10.77
CA ALA A 173 9.33 -8.38 -12.14
C ALA A 173 9.97 -9.64 -12.74
N ASN A 174 11.28 -9.83 -12.57
CA ASN A 174 12.00 -11.01 -13.05
C ASN A 174 11.50 -12.29 -12.40
N ARG A 175 11.24 -12.27 -11.08
CA ARG A 175 10.68 -13.41 -10.36
C ARG A 175 9.28 -13.76 -10.85
N ILE A 176 8.41 -12.76 -11.02
CA ILE A 176 7.07 -12.99 -11.56
C ILE A 176 7.17 -13.61 -12.95
N ARG A 177 8.00 -13.08 -13.85
CA ARG A 177 8.20 -13.64 -15.20
C ARG A 177 8.65 -15.10 -15.16
N THR A 178 9.66 -15.40 -14.34
CA THR A 178 10.22 -16.75 -14.19
C THR A 178 9.18 -17.76 -13.72
N HIS A 179 8.38 -17.41 -12.71
CA HIS A 179 7.41 -18.34 -12.13
C HIS A 179 6.08 -18.42 -12.91
N SER A 180 5.71 -17.39 -13.66
CA SER A 180 4.47 -17.37 -14.45
C SER A 180 4.65 -17.78 -15.91
N GLY A 181 5.87 -18.07 -16.34
CA GLY A 181 6.19 -18.44 -17.72
C GLY A 181 5.97 -17.31 -18.74
N LEU A 182 5.95 -16.04 -18.29
CA LEU A 182 5.83 -14.89 -19.18
C LEU A 182 7.07 -14.77 -20.06
N ALA A 183 6.87 -14.51 -21.36
CA ALA A 183 7.99 -14.23 -22.25
C ALA A 183 8.76 -12.98 -21.80
N GLN A 184 10.05 -12.89 -22.12
CA GLN A 184 10.92 -11.79 -21.67
C GLN A 184 10.42 -10.39 -22.08
N GLN A 185 9.66 -10.29 -23.18
CA GLN A 185 9.08 -9.04 -23.68
C GLN A 185 7.60 -8.86 -23.31
N GLN A 186 6.96 -9.87 -22.73
CA GLN A 186 5.55 -9.80 -22.37
C GLN A 186 5.37 -8.97 -21.10
N LYS A 187 4.46 -8.01 -21.11
CA LYS A 187 4.14 -7.21 -19.92
C LYS A 187 3.20 -7.96 -18.98
N TYR A 188 3.24 -7.57 -17.71
CA TYR A 188 2.33 -8.05 -16.69
C TYR A 188 0.93 -7.46 -16.94
N GLY A 189 -0.04 -8.34 -17.21
CA GLY A 189 -1.38 -7.94 -17.62
C GLY A 189 -2.33 -7.58 -16.47
N LYS A 190 -1.96 -7.86 -15.21
CA LYS A 190 -2.77 -7.49 -14.03
C LYS A 190 -2.37 -6.10 -13.53
N PRO A 191 -3.26 -5.39 -12.82
CA PRO A 191 -2.97 -4.03 -12.35
C PRO A 191 -1.75 -3.96 -11.43
N LEU A 192 -0.88 -2.98 -11.68
CA LEU A 192 0.19 -2.55 -10.79
C LEU A 192 -0.14 -1.15 -10.26
N VAL A 193 -0.34 -1.03 -8.96
CA VAL A 193 -0.50 0.27 -8.30
C VAL A 193 0.81 0.63 -7.61
N ILE A 194 1.40 1.74 -7.99
CA ILE A 194 2.53 2.33 -7.28
C ILE A 194 1.96 3.26 -6.21
N VAL A 195 2.14 2.90 -4.95
CA VAL A 195 1.77 3.74 -3.81
C VAL A 195 2.95 4.65 -3.50
N ILE A 196 2.79 5.95 -3.76
CA ILE A 196 3.81 6.96 -3.45
C ILE A 196 3.59 7.39 -2.00
N THR A 197 4.34 6.77 -1.11
CA THR A 197 4.15 6.89 0.34
C THR A 197 4.65 8.23 0.88
N LYS A 198 4.30 8.51 2.15
CA LYS A 198 4.74 9.69 2.91
C LYS A 198 4.48 11.00 2.17
N MET A 199 3.30 11.09 1.56
CA MET A 199 2.90 12.24 0.75
C MET A 199 3.10 13.57 1.48
N ASP A 200 2.80 13.60 2.78
CA ASP A 200 2.99 14.74 3.67
C ASP A 200 4.44 15.29 3.70
N SER A 201 5.45 14.42 3.54
CA SER A 201 6.86 14.83 3.59
C SER A 201 7.31 15.58 2.33
N TRP A 202 6.80 15.22 1.15
CA TRP A 202 7.33 15.72 -0.14
C TRP A 202 6.33 16.55 -0.96
N ALA A 203 5.03 16.30 -0.82
CA ALA A 203 4.00 16.98 -1.61
C ALA A 203 3.95 18.50 -1.37
N PRO A 204 4.14 19.03 -0.14
CA PRO A 204 4.18 20.47 0.08
C PRO A 204 5.23 21.21 -0.78
N THR A 205 6.32 20.53 -1.16
CA THR A 205 7.37 21.13 -2.00
C THR A 205 7.19 20.80 -3.48
N LEU A 206 6.82 19.56 -3.82
CA LEU A 206 6.87 19.08 -5.20
C LEU A 206 5.51 19.02 -5.89
N TRP A 207 4.42 19.18 -5.14
CA TRP A 207 3.05 19.15 -5.64
C TRP A 207 2.16 20.18 -4.90
N PRO A 208 2.29 21.48 -5.21
CA PRO A 208 1.57 22.54 -4.49
C PRO A 208 0.05 22.33 -4.41
N GLU A 209 -0.54 21.69 -5.42
CA GLU A 209 -1.97 21.38 -5.52
C GLU A 209 -2.43 20.30 -4.54
N TRP A 210 -1.53 19.61 -3.83
CA TRP A 210 -1.88 18.55 -2.87
C TRP A 210 -2.85 19.03 -1.78
N SER A 211 -2.82 20.31 -1.42
CA SER A 211 -3.74 20.92 -0.45
C SER A 211 -5.19 20.96 -0.93
N GLN A 212 -5.41 20.80 -2.24
CA GLN A 212 -6.71 20.75 -2.90
C GLN A 212 -7.12 19.30 -3.23
N LEU A 213 -6.37 18.31 -2.73
CA LEU A 213 -6.65 16.90 -3.00
C LEU A 213 -8.04 16.53 -2.47
N GLU A 214 -8.95 16.28 -3.40
CA GLU A 214 -10.32 15.95 -3.05
C GLU A 214 -10.44 14.49 -2.56
N ASP A 215 -11.47 14.18 -1.78
CA ASP A 215 -11.80 12.81 -1.42
C ASP A 215 -12.27 12.03 -2.68
N PRO A 216 -11.65 10.88 -3.04
CA PRO A 216 -12.06 10.10 -4.20
C PRO A 216 -13.27 9.21 -3.90
N ILE A 217 -13.65 9.00 -2.64
CA ILE A 217 -14.86 8.29 -2.29
C ILE A 217 -16.01 9.31 -2.32
N ARG A 218 -17.00 9.11 -3.19
CA ARG A 218 -18.15 10.02 -3.34
C ARG A 218 -19.44 9.30 -3.08
N ASP A 219 -20.34 9.98 -2.39
CA ASP A 219 -21.66 9.44 -2.14
C ASP A 219 -22.46 9.39 -3.45
N SER A 220 -23.09 8.25 -3.73
CA SER A 220 -24.03 8.15 -4.84
C SER A 220 -25.41 8.62 -4.42
N LYS A 221 -26.20 9.09 -5.38
CA LYS A 221 -27.65 9.33 -5.22
C LYS A 221 -28.42 8.10 -4.73
N GLN A 222 -27.86 6.90 -4.90
CA GLN A 222 -28.44 5.63 -4.45
C GLN A 222 -28.12 5.28 -2.99
N GLY A 223 -27.46 6.17 -2.23
CA GLY A 223 -27.13 5.96 -0.82
C GLY A 223 -25.98 4.98 -0.57
N LEU A 224 -25.20 4.67 -1.61
CA LEU A 224 -24.00 3.84 -1.57
C LEU A 224 -22.83 4.67 -2.11
N ALA A 225 -21.74 4.82 -1.38
CA ALA A 225 -20.59 5.51 -1.93
C ALA A 225 -19.94 4.71 -3.07
N GLY A 226 -19.27 5.40 -3.97
CA GLY A 226 -18.44 4.80 -5.00
C GLY A 226 -17.12 5.55 -5.15
N LEU A 227 -16.19 4.91 -5.83
CA LEU A 227 -14.86 5.44 -6.08
C LEU A 227 -14.86 6.28 -7.37
N ASN A 228 -14.46 7.54 -7.27
CA ASN A 228 -14.23 8.42 -8.40
C ASN A 228 -12.89 8.05 -9.06
N THR A 229 -12.95 7.05 -9.93
CA THR A 229 -11.78 6.55 -10.67
C THR A 229 -11.15 7.60 -11.59
N GLU A 230 -11.94 8.53 -12.15
CA GLU A 230 -11.44 9.62 -13.00
C GLU A 230 -10.51 10.55 -12.22
N LEU A 231 -10.88 10.92 -10.98
CA LEU A 231 -10.03 11.71 -10.09
C LEU A 231 -8.71 10.99 -9.76
N ILE A 232 -8.78 9.69 -9.47
CA ILE A 232 -7.57 8.89 -9.17
C ILE A 232 -6.66 8.83 -10.40
N GLU A 233 -7.22 8.68 -11.60
CA GLU A 233 -6.46 8.67 -12.85
C GLU A 233 -5.86 10.04 -13.18
N ASP A 234 -6.56 11.13 -12.90
CA ASP A 234 -6.04 12.51 -13.00
C ASP A 234 -4.84 12.70 -12.08
N VAL A 235 -4.97 12.31 -10.81
CA VAL A 235 -3.88 12.38 -9.83
C VAL A 235 -2.71 11.48 -10.26
N SER A 236 -3.00 10.27 -10.76
CA SER A 236 -1.97 9.36 -11.28
C SER A 236 -1.16 9.97 -12.41
N ARG A 237 -1.81 10.70 -13.34
CA ARG A 237 -1.09 11.43 -14.40
C ARG A 237 -0.16 12.50 -13.84
N GLN A 238 -0.60 13.26 -12.84
CA GLN A 238 0.25 14.26 -12.17
C GLN A 238 1.43 13.61 -11.44
N MET A 239 1.17 12.54 -10.70
CA MET A 239 2.19 11.78 -9.98
C MET A 239 3.22 11.18 -10.91
N ARG A 240 2.79 10.66 -12.06
CA ARG A 240 3.69 10.17 -13.11
C ARG A 240 4.64 11.26 -13.59
N VAL A 241 4.17 12.50 -13.77
CA VAL A 241 5.03 13.63 -14.19
C VAL A 241 6.08 13.95 -13.11
N ILE A 242 5.69 13.99 -11.85
CA ILE A 242 6.61 14.22 -10.73
C ILE A 242 7.66 13.10 -10.63
N LEU A 243 7.21 11.84 -10.68
CA LEU A 243 8.10 10.67 -10.67
C LEU A 243 9.03 10.67 -11.89
N ALA A 244 8.55 10.99 -13.09
CA ALA A 244 9.41 11.03 -14.27
C ALA A 244 10.51 12.10 -14.18
N LYS A 245 10.24 13.21 -13.48
CA LYS A 245 11.22 14.26 -13.23
C LYS A 245 12.29 13.84 -12.21
N HIS A 246 11.88 13.20 -11.12
CA HIS A 246 12.77 12.93 -9.97
C HIS A 246 13.31 11.49 -9.89
N ALA A 247 12.61 10.53 -10.47
CA ALA A 247 12.94 9.10 -10.53
C ALA A 247 12.52 8.45 -11.88
N PRO A 248 12.99 8.95 -13.04
CA PRO A 248 12.67 8.42 -14.37
C PRO A 248 12.99 6.92 -14.53
N GLU A 249 14.07 6.45 -13.92
CA GLU A 249 14.47 5.04 -13.87
C GLU A 249 13.38 4.16 -13.25
N PHE A 250 12.70 4.66 -12.22
CA PHE A 250 11.63 3.92 -11.56
C PHE A 250 10.37 3.88 -12.42
N VAL A 251 10.00 5.00 -13.05
CA VAL A 251 8.88 5.04 -14.00
C VAL A 251 9.12 4.07 -15.16
N ASN A 252 10.32 4.08 -15.73
CA ASN A 252 10.71 3.16 -16.80
C ASN A 252 10.64 1.69 -16.35
N ALA A 253 11.07 1.39 -15.12
CA ALA A 253 10.98 0.04 -14.56
C ALA A 253 9.51 -0.42 -14.43
N ALA A 254 8.64 0.42 -13.87
CA ALA A 254 7.23 0.10 -13.66
C ALA A 254 6.48 -0.08 -14.98
N GLU A 255 6.60 0.89 -15.90
CA GLU A 255 5.90 0.87 -17.19
C GLU A 255 6.49 -0.14 -18.17
N GLY A 256 7.77 -0.47 -18.04
CA GLY A 256 8.39 -1.58 -18.78
C GLY A 256 7.91 -2.95 -18.29
N PHE A 257 7.54 -3.07 -17.02
CA PHE A 257 7.07 -4.32 -16.43
C PHE A 257 5.58 -4.58 -16.68
N ALA A 258 4.69 -3.62 -16.44
CA ALA A 258 3.25 -3.83 -16.44
C ALA A 258 2.51 -3.03 -17.51
N ASP A 259 1.38 -3.56 -18.00
CA ASP A 259 0.52 -2.87 -18.98
C ASP A 259 -0.31 -1.75 -18.35
N LYS A 260 -0.70 -1.92 -17.08
CA LYS A 260 -1.58 -1.01 -16.35
C LYS A 260 -0.87 -0.57 -15.07
N VAL A 261 -0.29 0.62 -15.12
CA VAL A 261 0.37 1.25 -13.97
C VAL A 261 -0.43 2.45 -13.52
N THR A 262 -0.84 2.46 -12.26
CA THR A 262 -1.52 3.60 -11.63
C THR A 262 -0.69 4.11 -10.46
N TYR A 263 -0.38 5.40 -10.44
CA TYR A 263 0.39 6.04 -9.39
C TYR A 263 -0.56 6.72 -8.40
N ILE A 264 -0.59 6.27 -7.15
CA ILE A 264 -1.51 6.80 -6.14
C ILE A 264 -0.68 7.30 -4.95
N PRO A 265 -0.71 8.60 -4.64
CA PRO A 265 -0.01 9.11 -3.48
C PRO A 265 -0.81 8.80 -2.20
N GLY A 266 -0.11 8.65 -1.09
CA GLY A 266 -0.77 8.46 0.20
C GLY A 266 0.18 8.68 1.37
N SER A 267 -0.41 8.98 2.52
CA SER A 267 0.30 9.04 3.79
C SER A 267 -0.40 8.18 4.84
N ALA A 268 0.35 7.24 5.40
CA ALA A 268 -0.14 6.38 6.47
C ALA A 268 -0.28 7.12 7.81
N LEU A 269 0.51 8.16 8.03
CA LEU A 269 0.55 8.91 9.29
C LEU A 269 -0.09 10.29 9.15
N GLY A 270 -0.12 10.85 7.94
CA GLY A 270 -0.58 12.20 7.68
C GLY A 270 0.42 13.29 8.05
N ARG A 271 1.59 12.91 8.57
CA ARG A 271 2.62 13.82 9.03
C ARG A 271 3.98 13.12 9.14
N PRO A 272 5.08 13.91 9.09
CA PRO A 272 6.42 13.40 9.35
C PRO A 272 6.54 12.79 10.75
N PRO A 273 7.38 11.75 10.93
CA PRO A 273 7.71 11.25 12.24
C PRO A 273 8.59 12.24 13.03
N GLU A 274 8.57 12.12 14.34
CA GLU A 274 9.42 12.84 15.28
C GLU A 274 10.60 11.96 15.69
N GLU A 275 11.77 12.56 15.85
CA GLU A 275 12.93 11.88 16.43
C GLU A 275 12.85 11.94 17.96
N ASP A 276 12.89 10.78 18.60
CA ASP A 276 13.00 10.66 20.04
C ASP A 276 14.39 11.17 20.47
N PRO A 277 14.48 12.21 21.32
CA PRO A 277 15.75 12.81 21.72
C PRO A 277 16.63 11.87 22.56
N ASP A 278 16.04 10.88 23.24
CA ASP A 278 16.77 9.96 24.11
C ASP A 278 17.32 8.77 23.33
N THR A 279 16.55 8.27 22.35
CA THR A 279 16.88 7.05 21.61
C THR A 279 17.36 7.29 20.17
N GLY A 280 17.13 8.47 19.61
CA GLY A 280 17.34 8.78 18.19
C GLY A 280 16.40 8.01 17.25
N MET A 281 15.40 7.32 17.78
CA MET A 281 14.44 6.56 16.98
C MET A 281 13.32 7.45 16.46
N LEU A 282 12.89 7.20 15.23
CA LEU A 282 11.74 7.89 14.65
C LEU A 282 10.44 7.25 15.16
N GLY A 283 9.58 8.07 15.77
CA GLY A 283 8.26 7.70 16.26
C GLY A 283 7.17 8.66 15.79
N VAL A 284 5.93 8.36 16.13
CA VAL A 284 4.77 9.23 15.88
C VAL A 284 3.88 9.26 17.11
N ARG A 285 3.23 10.39 17.38
CA ARG A 285 2.20 10.46 18.43
C ARG A 285 0.88 9.93 17.88
N PRO A 286 0.33 8.82 18.41
CA PRO A 286 -0.89 8.19 17.91
C PRO A 286 -2.06 9.16 17.71
N GLN A 287 -2.28 10.11 18.63
CA GLN A 287 -3.38 11.08 18.54
C GLN A 287 -3.30 12.02 17.32
N GLU A 288 -2.11 12.15 16.73
CA GLU A 288 -1.85 13.06 15.62
C GLU A 288 -1.88 12.35 14.26
N VAL A 289 -2.08 11.03 14.26
CA VAL A 289 -2.18 10.22 13.05
C VAL A 289 -3.45 10.59 12.28
N LYS A 290 -3.27 11.20 11.10
CA LYS A 290 -4.35 11.64 10.21
C LYS A 290 -4.10 11.15 8.78
N PRO A 291 -4.38 9.88 8.50
CA PRO A 291 -4.04 9.27 7.21
C PRO A 291 -4.63 10.04 6.03
N ILE A 292 -3.88 10.11 4.94
CA ILE A 292 -4.33 10.75 3.70
C ILE A 292 -4.28 9.70 2.60
N TRP A 293 -5.45 9.35 2.06
CA TRP A 293 -5.60 8.38 0.97
C TRP A 293 -4.93 7.02 1.26
N ALA A 294 -4.84 6.61 2.52
CA ALA A 294 -4.10 5.40 2.88
C ALA A 294 -4.79 4.12 2.38
N GLU A 295 -6.12 4.15 2.32
CA GLU A 295 -7.01 3.10 1.85
C GLU A 295 -7.25 3.13 0.33
N VAL A 296 -7.06 4.30 -0.30
CA VAL A 296 -7.38 4.53 -1.71
C VAL A 296 -6.68 3.56 -2.66
N PRO A 297 -5.37 3.22 -2.51
CA PRO A 297 -4.72 2.24 -3.36
C PRO A 297 -5.39 0.87 -3.35
N LEU A 298 -5.82 0.39 -2.18
CA LEU A 298 -6.45 -0.91 -2.04
C LEU A 298 -7.91 -0.87 -2.53
N LEU A 299 -8.65 0.20 -2.23
CA LEU A 299 -10.00 0.41 -2.79
C LEU A 299 -9.99 0.46 -4.31
N TYR A 300 -9.02 1.18 -4.90
CA TYR A 300 -8.83 1.24 -6.34
C TYR A 300 -8.51 -0.14 -6.90
N LEU A 301 -7.57 -0.88 -6.30
CA LEU A 301 -7.24 -2.22 -6.76
C LEU A 301 -8.45 -3.17 -6.69
N LEU A 302 -9.24 -3.12 -5.62
CA LEU A 302 -10.46 -3.90 -5.49
C LEU A 302 -11.50 -3.49 -6.53
N ASN A 303 -11.70 -2.21 -6.79
CA ASN A 303 -12.56 -1.71 -7.86
C ASN A 303 -12.16 -2.26 -9.24
N GLN A 304 -10.85 -2.34 -9.51
CA GLN A 304 -10.33 -2.83 -10.80
C GLN A 304 -10.39 -4.36 -10.95
N THR A 305 -10.39 -5.11 -9.85
CA THR A 305 -10.20 -6.58 -9.87
C THR A 305 -11.41 -7.37 -9.36
N SER A 306 -12.31 -6.73 -8.62
CA SER A 306 -13.45 -7.36 -7.95
C SER A 306 -14.74 -6.70 -8.38
N THR A 307 -15.44 -7.33 -9.33
CA THR A 307 -16.75 -6.87 -9.79
C THR A 307 -17.75 -6.83 -8.64
N GLY A 308 -18.42 -5.69 -8.47
CA GLY A 308 -19.53 -5.51 -7.53
C GLY A 308 -19.14 -5.17 -6.09
N LEU A 309 -17.85 -5.23 -5.72
CA LEU A 309 -17.43 -4.94 -4.34
C LEU A 309 -17.30 -3.43 -4.09
N ILE A 310 -16.48 -2.75 -4.89
CA ILE A 310 -16.29 -1.30 -4.81
C ILE A 310 -16.81 -0.68 -6.11
N PRO A 311 -17.98 -0.01 -6.11
CA PRO A 311 -18.54 0.59 -7.33
C PRO A 311 -17.76 1.84 -7.75
N SER A 312 -17.80 2.17 -9.05
CA SER A 312 -17.27 3.43 -9.57
C SER A 312 -18.38 4.49 -9.66
N VAL A 313 -18.01 5.75 -9.47
CA VAL A 313 -18.87 6.92 -9.70
C VAL A 313 -18.17 7.90 -10.63
N ARG A 314 -18.95 8.61 -11.45
CA ARG A 314 -18.43 9.68 -12.33
C ARG A 314 -18.35 11.00 -11.58
N ARG A 315 -17.46 11.89 -12.02
CA ARG A 315 -17.43 13.26 -11.50
C ARG A 315 -18.78 13.94 -11.80
N SER A 316 -19.46 14.42 -10.75
CA SER A 316 -20.59 15.34 -10.93
C SER A 316 -20.03 16.59 -11.60
N GLN A 317 -20.47 16.92 -12.83
CA GLN A 317 -20.24 18.26 -13.37
C GLN A 317 -21.00 19.23 -12.46
N SER A 318 -20.26 20.07 -11.74
CA SER A 318 -20.81 21.22 -11.01
C SER A 318 -21.31 22.28 -12.00
#